data_AF-A0A562LDY3-F1
#
_entry.id   AF-A0A562LDY3-F1
#
_cell.length_a   1.000
_cell.length_b   1.000
_cell.length_c   1.000
_cell.angle_alpha   90.00
_cell.angle_beta   90.00
_cell.angle_gamma   90.00
#
_symmetry.space_group_name_H-M   'P 1'
#
loop_
_entity.id
_entity.type
_entity.pdbx_description
1 polymer ?
#
loop_
_entity_poly.entity_id
_entity_poly.type
_entity_poly.pdbx_seq_one_letter_code
_entity_poly.pdbx_strand_id
1 'polypeptide(L)'
;MFQYRVTKYNPADRDAHGAYTRDEWNSVNDVGRAFDGVPLTETEYLRVESAYITVALEFLRESKVTSLAVSGLENHDEAALPFDEGTRLSVGQVGAMLGGLLQERFWCKLEGASSFIHVGYDYYMYVGVPVACPKAAELAVSIGLFVEPFQSPYSAVAAA
;
A
#
# COMPACT_ATOMS: atom_id res chain seq x y z
N MET A 1 -3.72 17.55 6.15
CA MET A 1 -3.83 16.20 5.54
C MET A 1 -3.65 15.18 6.66
N PHE A 2 -4.56 14.22 6.75
CA PHE A 2 -4.40 13.07 7.65
C PHE A 2 -3.55 12.02 6.96
N GLN A 3 -2.62 11.41 7.68
CA GLN A 3 -1.70 10.42 7.13
C GLN A 3 -1.67 9.17 7.99
N TYR A 4 -1.69 8.02 7.33
CA TYR A 4 -1.74 6.71 7.95
C TYR A 4 -0.68 5.80 7.36
N ARG A 5 -0.14 4.91 8.19
CA ARG A 5 0.56 3.71 7.74
C ARG A 5 -0.37 2.53 7.92
N VAL A 6 -0.58 1.79 6.84
CA VAL A 6 -1.37 0.57 6.76
C VAL A 6 -0.41 -0.57 6.43
N THR A 7 -0.45 -1.65 7.21
CA THR A 7 0.46 -2.77 7.01
C THR A 7 -0.07 -4.09 7.56
N LYS A 8 0.45 -5.21 7.08
CA LYS A 8 0.21 -6.56 7.60
C LYS A 8 1.02 -6.85 8.87
N TYR A 9 2.09 -6.10 9.09
CA TYR A 9 2.97 -6.30 10.23
C TYR A 9 2.32 -5.79 11.51
N ASN A 10 2.21 -6.66 12.51
CA ASN A 10 1.73 -6.27 13.82
C ASN A 10 2.70 -5.29 14.50
N PRO A 11 2.27 -4.05 14.84
CA PRO A 11 3.11 -3.08 15.51
C PRO A 11 3.69 -3.55 16.84
N ALA A 12 3.06 -4.53 17.50
CA ALA A 12 3.55 -5.09 18.75
C ALA A 12 4.88 -5.86 18.60
N ASP A 13 5.23 -6.28 17.38
CA ASP A 13 6.43 -7.06 17.08
C ASP A 13 7.59 -6.18 16.56
N ARG A 14 7.48 -4.86 16.77
CA ARG A 14 8.55 -3.89 16.48
C ARG A 14 9.44 -3.66 17.70
N ASP A 15 10.72 -3.44 17.47
CA ASP A 15 11.66 -3.06 18.52
C ASP A 15 11.48 -1.60 18.97
N ALA A 16 12.29 -1.16 19.94
CA ALA A 16 12.27 0.20 20.46
C ALA A 16 12.65 1.28 19.42
N HIS A 17 13.24 0.88 18.28
CA HIS A 17 13.57 1.74 17.15
C HIS A 17 12.49 1.70 16.05
N GLY A 18 11.44 0.91 16.22
CA GLY A 18 10.34 0.76 15.28
C GLY A 18 10.60 -0.24 14.15
N ALA A 19 11.71 -0.98 14.20
CA ALA A 19 12.01 -2.02 13.21
C ALA A 19 11.21 -3.29 13.52
N TYR A 20 10.57 -3.88 12.50
CA TYR A 20 9.87 -5.16 12.64
C TYR A 20 10.87 -6.30 12.77
N THR A 21 10.65 -7.20 13.73
CA THR A 21 11.68 -8.18 14.14
C THR A 21 11.35 -9.64 13.81
N ARG A 22 10.15 -9.94 13.32
CA ARG A 22 9.74 -11.30 12.95
C ARG A 22 10.26 -11.68 11.57
N ASP A 23 10.51 -12.96 11.38
CA ASP A 23 10.78 -13.53 10.06
C ASP A 23 9.46 -13.61 9.30
N GLU A 24 9.29 -12.75 8.30
CA GLU A 24 8.05 -12.67 7.56
C GLU A 24 8.29 -12.22 6.12
N TRP A 25 7.46 -12.73 5.21
CA TRP A 25 7.53 -12.46 3.79
C TRP A 25 7.31 -10.97 3.49
N ASN A 26 7.97 -10.51 2.43
CA ASN A 26 7.85 -9.13 1.96
C ASN A 26 7.81 -9.02 0.43
N SER A 27 7.73 -10.15 -0.27
CA SER A 27 7.62 -10.19 -1.72
C SER A 27 6.59 -11.22 -2.19
N VAL A 28 5.96 -10.99 -3.34
CA VAL A 28 5.14 -12.04 -4.01
C VAL A 28 6.00 -13.25 -4.39
N ASN A 29 7.28 -13.04 -4.65
CA ASN A 29 8.25 -14.09 -4.99
C ASN A 29 8.55 -15.01 -3.79
N ASP A 30 8.04 -14.69 -2.60
CA ASP A 30 8.18 -15.52 -1.41
C ASP A 30 7.14 -16.65 -1.32
N VAL A 31 6.13 -16.68 -2.20
CA VAL A 31 5.11 -17.73 -2.20
C VAL A 31 5.77 -19.12 -2.30
N GLY A 32 5.41 -20.01 -1.38
CA GLY A 32 6.00 -21.34 -1.23
C GLY A 32 7.17 -21.42 -0.23
N ARG A 33 7.76 -20.29 0.17
CA ARG A 33 8.76 -20.24 1.26
C ARG A 33 8.07 -20.27 2.62
N ALA A 34 8.79 -20.75 3.63
CA ALA A 34 8.32 -20.76 5.02
C ALA A 34 8.95 -19.64 5.84
N PHE A 35 8.13 -19.02 6.68
CA PHE A 35 8.46 -17.93 7.58
C PHE A 35 7.98 -18.32 8.98
N ASP A 36 8.88 -18.33 9.96
CA ASP A 36 8.61 -18.90 11.29
C ASP A 36 8.01 -20.33 11.24
N GLY A 37 8.45 -21.12 10.25
CA GLY A 37 7.99 -22.50 10.02
C GLY A 37 6.61 -22.62 9.34
N VAL A 38 5.97 -21.50 9.00
CA VAL A 38 4.68 -21.47 8.29
C VAL A 38 4.89 -21.11 6.81
N PRO A 39 4.47 -21.95 5.85
CA PRO A 39 4.60 -21.63 4.44
C PRO A 39 3.65 -20.50 4.03
N LEU A 40 4.16 -19.52 3.28
CA LEU A 40 3.33 -18.56 2.55
C LEU A 40 2.64 -19.30 1.39
N THR A 41 1.32 -19.41 1.47
CA THR A 41 0.51 -19.96 0.39
C THR A 41 0.04 -18.86 -0.56
N GLU A 42 -0.25 -19.22 -1.81
CA GLU A 42 -0.86 -18.30 -2.78
C GLU A 42 -2.18 -17.73 -2.27
N THR A 43 -3.00 -18.55 -1.60
CA THR A 43 -4.26 -18.11 -0.99
C THR A 43 -4.03 -17.03 0.08
N GLU A 44 -3.01 -17.19 0.91
CA GLU A 44 -2.69 -16.21 1.96
C GLU A 44 -2.13 -14.92 1.36
N TYR A 45 -1.25 -15.03 0.35
CA TYR A 45 -0.77 -13.88 -0.41
C TYR A 45 -1.95 -13.08 -1.02
N LEU A 46 -2.84 -13.75 -1.76
CA LEU A 46 -3.99 -13.11 -2.41
C LEU A 46 -4.97 -12.51 -1.40
N ARG A 47 -5.14 -13.14 -0.23
CA ARG A 47 -5.93 -12.59 0.88
C ARG A 47 -5.35 -11.24 1.34
N VAL A 48 -4.04 -11.18 1.55
CA VAL A 48 -3.37 -9.96 2.00
C VAL A 48 -3.35 -8.90 0.91
N GLU A 49 -3.03 -9.24 -0.34
CA GLU A 49 -3.12 -8.35 -1.50
C GLU A 49 -4.51 -7.69 -1.59
N SER A 50 -5.56 -8.51 -1.52
CA SER A 50 -6.95 -8.05 -1.55
C SER A 50 -7.30 -7.12 -0.38
N ALA A 51 -6.73 -7.37 0.81
CA ALA A 51 -6.93 -6.51 1.96
C ALA A 51 -6.31 -5.12 1.76
N TYR A 52 -5.08 -5.03 1.23
CA TYR A 52 -4.45 -3.74 0.92
C TYR A 52 -5.27 -2.92 -0.07
N ILE A 53 -5.68 -3.56 -1.17
CA ILE A 53 -6.49 -2.91 -2.22
C ILE A 53 -7.81 -2.41 -1.61
N THR A 54 -8.49 -3.27 -0.84
CA THR A 54 -9.78 -2.94 -0.22
C THR A 54 -9.66 -1.72 0.71
N VAL A 55 -8.64 -1.70 1.57
CA VAL A 55 -8.42 -0.60 2.51
C VAL A 55 -8.06 0.70 1.78
N ALA A 56 -7.16 0.64 0.79
CA ALA A 56 -6.79 1.81 0.01
C ALA A 56 -8.01 2.45 -0.66
N LEU A 57 -8.86 1.63 -1.28
CA LEU A 57 -10.09 2.10 -1.92
C LEU A 57 -11.08 2.69 -0.91
N GLU A 58 -11.19 2.11 0.29
CA GLU A 58 -12.09 2.64 1.32
C GLU A 58 -11.61 4.01 1.84
N PHE A 59 -10.30 4.20 2.05
CA PHE A 59 -9.75 5.52 2.38
C PHE A 59 -10.10 6.57 1.33
N LEU A 60 -9.95 6.24 0.04
CA LEU A 60 -10.29 7.17 -1.05
C LEU A 60 -11.80 7.47 -1.08
N ARG A 61 -12.65 6.45 -0.93
CA ARG A 61 -14.11 6.60 -0.91
C ARG A 61 -14.61 7.43 0.27
N GLU A 62 -14.19 7.08 1.49
CA GLU A 62 -14.61 7.77 2.72
C GLU A 62 -14.17 9.24 2.71
N SER A 63 -12.97 9.52 2.18
CA SER A 63 -12.44 10.88 2.03
C SER A 63 -12.94 11.65 0.80
N LYS A 64 -13.79 11.03 -0.03
CA LYS A 64 -14.33 11.59 -1.28
C LYS A 64 -13.26 11.95 -2.32
N VAL A 65 -12.10 11.30 -2.27
CA VAL A 65 -11.09 11.39 -3.33
C VAL A 65 -11.56 10.55 -4.50
N THR A 66 -11.66 11.17 -5.67
CA THR A 66 -12.20 10.52 -6.88
C THR A 66 -11.13 10.07 -7.86
N SER A 67 -9.92 10.62 -7.77
CA SER A 67 -8.81 10.27 -8.64
C SER A 67 -7.44 10.58 -8.03
N LEU A 68 -6.44 9.85 -8.49
CA LEU A 68 -5.02 10.08 -8.23
C LEU A 68 -4.26 10.04 -9.56
N ALA A 69 -3.12 10.71 -9.63
CA ALA A 69 -2.22 10.66 -10.76
C ALA A 69 -1.04 9.73 -10.47
N VAL A 70 -0.58 9.02 -11.49
CA VAL A 70 0.67 8.24 -11.44
C VAL A 70 1.85 9.19 -11.29
N SER A 71 2.77 8.90 -10.36
CA SER A 71 4.02 9.62 -10.21
C SER A 71 5.20 8.67 -9.93
N GLY A 72 6.35 8.93 -10.55
CA GLY A 72 7.57 8.14 -10.33
C GLY A 72 7.42 6.71 -10.84
N LEU A 73 6.89 6.52 -12.05
CA LEU A 73 6.70 5.19 -12.64
C LEU A 73 8.05 4.49 -12.92
N GLU A 74 8.21 3.30 -12.36
CA GLU A 74 9.31 2.36 -12.59
C GLU A 74 8.73 1.08 -13.24
N ASN A 75 9.11 0.81 -14.48
CA ASN A 75 8.64 -0.36 -15.25
C ASN A 75 9.84 -1.07 -15.89
N HIS A 76 10.57 -1.83 -15.07
CA HIS A 76 11.84 -2.44 -15.47
C HIS A 76 11.68 -3.55 -16.51
N ASP A 77 10.54 -4.24 -16.51
CA ASP A 77 10.24 -5.31 -17.47
C ASP A 77 9.71 -4.78 -18.82
N GLU A 78 9.63 -3.46 -18.98
CA GLU A 78 9.09 -2.78 -20.17
C GLU A 78 7.71 -3.32 -20.60
N ALA A 79 6.90 -3.76 -19.62
CA ALA A 79 5.58 -4.30 -19.88
C ALA A 79 4.68 -3.22 -20.48
N ALA A 80 3.78 -3.59 -21.39
CA ALA A 80 2.76 -2.68 -21.90
C ALA A 80 1.76 -2.34 -20.79
N LEU A 81 1.81 -1.10 -20.28
CA LEU A 81 0.90 -0.59 -19.26
C LEU A 81 -0.17 0.32 -19.90
N PRO A 82 -1.41 0.32 -19.38
CA PRO A 82 -2.48 1.18 -19.89
C PRO A 82 -2.41 2.62 -19.37
N PHE A 83 -1.29 3.01 -18.75
CA PHE A 83 -1.04 4.31 -18.14
C PHE A 83 0.46 4.62 -18.20
N ASP A 84 0.76 5.90 -18.19
CA ASP A 84 2.11 6.47 -18.10
C ASP A 84 2.20 7.48 -16.94
N GLU A 85 3.40 8.03 -16.71
CA GLU A 85 3.64 9.13 -15.77
C GLU A 85 2.59 10.26 -15.94
N GLY A 86 2.00 10.72 -14.84
CA GLY A 86 0.98 11.77 -14.82
C GLY A 86 -0.43 11.32 -15.22
N THR A 87 -0.62 10.06 -15.65
CA THR A 87 -1.95 9.53 -15.97
C THR A 87 -2.86 9.61 -14.74
N ARG A 88 -4.04 10.20 -14.91
CA ARG A 88 -5.04 10.31 -13.85
C ARG A 88 -5.99 9.12 -13.85
N LEU A 89 -6.02 8.40 -12.73
CA LEU A 89 -6.81 7.20 -12.52
C LEU A 89 -8.00 7.50 -11.62
N SER A 90 -9.17 6.99 -11.99
CA SER A 90 -10.33 6.91 -11.08
C SER A 90 -10.07 5.91 -9.96
N VAL A 91 -10.84 6.01 -8.86
CA VAL A 91 -10.78 5.04 -7.75
C VAL A 91 -10.90 3.59 -8.22
N GLY A 92 -11.77 3.30 -9.21
CA GLY A 92 -11.89 1.95 -9.76
C GLY A 92 -10.61 1.45 -10.44
N GLN A 93 -9.90 2.33 -11.14
CA GLN A 93 -8.64 2.00 -11.81
C GLN A 93 -7.47 1.89 -10.83
N VAL A 94 -7.48 2.67 -9.75
CA VAL A 94 -6.48 2.57 -8.67
C VAL A 94 -6.42 1.15 -8.10
N GLY A 95 -7.55 0.47 -7.93
CA GLY A 95 -7.55 -0.90 -7.41
C GLY A 95 -6.79 -1.88 -8.30
N ALA A 96 -7.04 -1.84 -9.62
CA ALA A 96 -6.32 -2.69 -10.58
C ALA A 96 -4.82 -2.37 -10.63
N MET A 97 -4.46 -1.09 -10.52
CA MET A 97 -3.07 -0.67 -10.45
C MET A 97 -2.38 -1.19 -9.19
N LEU A 98 -3.02 -1.08 -8.03
CA LEU A 98 -2.43 -1.55 -6.76
C LEU A 98 -2.15 -3.05 -6.78
N GLY A 99 -3.00 -3.85 -7.43
CA GLY A 99 -2.71 -5.28 -7.64
C GLY A 99 -1.44 -5.51 -8.46
N GLY A 100 -1.24 -4.75 -9.54
CA GLY A 100 0.00 -4.82 -10.33
C GLY A 100 1.24 -4.39 -9.54
N LEU A 101 1.11 -3.38 -8.68
CA LEU A 101 2.18 -2.90 -7.81
C LEU A 101 2.57 -3.93 -6.74
N LEU A 102 1.58 -4.51 -6.05
CA LEU A 102 1.81 -5.53 -5.01
C LEU A 102 2.39 -6.83 -5.58
N GLN A 103 2.10 -7.13 -6.85
CA GLN A 103 2.71 -8.22 -7.62
C GLN A 103 4.08 -7.86 -8.19
N GLU A 104 4.66 -6.72 -7.82
CA GLU A 104 5.98 -6.26 -8.24
C GLU A 104 6.16 -6.15 -9.76
N ARG A 105 5.07 -5.95 -10.51
CA ARG A 105 5.12 -5.84 -11.99
C ARG A 105 5.63 -4.48 -12.47
N PHE A 106 5.47 -3.47 -11.62
CA PHE A 106 5.94 -2.11 -11.77
C PHE A 106 5.86 -1.44 -10.39
N TRP A 107 6.49 -0.28 -10.24
CA TRP A 107 6.32 0.56 -9.07
C TRP A 107 5.91 1.97 -9.46
N CYS A 108 5.08 2.62 -8.64
CA CYS A 108 4.78 4.03 -8.76
C CYS A 108 4.17 4.55 -7.45
N LYS A 109 4.12 5.87 -7.33
CA LYS A 109 3.29 6.58 -6.37
C LYS A 109 1.96 6.96 -7.02
N LEU A 110 0.92 7.06 -6.20
CA LEU A 110 -0.36 7.63 -6.59
C LEU A 110 -0.60 8.91 -5.82
N GLU A 111 -0.61 10.06 -6.51
CA GLU A 111 -0.62 11.37 -5.86
C GLU A 111 -1.76 12.28 -6.38
N GLY A 112 -2.29 13.10 -5.49
CA GLY A 112 -3.25 14.16 -5.77
C GLY A 112 -2.96 15.38 -4.92
N ALA A 113 -3.70 16.47 -5.14
CA ALA A 113 -3.42 17.76 -4.48
C ALA A 113 -3.46 17.69 -2.94
N SER A 114 -4.27 16.79 -2.37
CA SER A 114 -4.40 16.62 -0.92
C SER A 114 -4.60 15.16 -0.53
N SER A 115 -4.08 14.24 -1.35
CA SER A 115 -4.26 12.80 -1.16
C SER A 115 -3.13 12.03 -1.81
N PHE A 116 -2.78 10.88 -1.25
CA PHE A 116 -1.84 9.97 -1.89
C PHE A 116 -2.05 8.52 -1.41
N ILE A 117 -1.59 7.58 -2.22
CA ILE A 117 -1.33 6.19 -1.85
C ILE A 117 0.09 5.86 -2.28
N HIS A 118 0.96 5.53 -1.32
CA HIS A 118 2.32 5.08 -1.58
C HIS A 118 2.48 3.68 -1.00
N VAL A 119 3.02 2.74 -1.78
CA VAL A 119 3.29 1.39 -1.28
C VAL A 119 4.78 1.16 -1.39
N GLY A 120 5.44 0.94 -0.26
CA GLY A 120 6.83 0.51 -0.24
C GLY A 120 6.98 -0.91 -0.75
N TYR A 121 8.17 -1.25 -1.24
CA TYR A 121 8.52 -2.61 -1.66
C TYR A 121 8.39 -3.65 -0.55
N ASP A 122 8.29 -3.22 0.70
CA ASP A 122 8.27 -4.03 1.91
C ASP A 122 6.87 -4.15 2.53
N TYR A 123 5.78 -3.88 1.80
CA TYR A 123 4.40 -3.96 2.30
C TYR A 123 4.08 -2.96 3.43
N TYR A 124 4.74 -1.80 3.44
CA TYR A 124 4.22 -0.64 4.13
C TYR A 124 3.47 0.26 3.14
N MET A 125 2.15 0.37 3.31
CA MET A 125 1.32 1.30 2.56
C MET A 125 1.12 2.58 3.36
N TYR A 126 1.30 3.72 2.74
CA TYR A 126 1.08 5.03 3.30
C TYR A 126 -0.07 5.71 2.59
N VAL A 127 -1.03 6.21 3.37
CA VAL A 127 -2.25 6.82 2.86
C VAL A 127 -2.35 8.25 3.36
N GLY A 128 -2.43 9.19 2.45
CA GLY A 128 -2.71 10.60 2.72
C GLY A 128 -4.10 10.96 2.25
N VAL A 129 -4.90 11.59 3.11
CA VAL A 129 -6.29 12.00 2.79
C VAL A 129 -6.65 13.35 3.40
N PRO A 130 -7.61 14.09 2.81
CA PRO A 130 -7.98 15.44 3.27
C PRO A 130 -8.73 15.44 4.61
N VAL A 131 -9.37 14.32 4.99
CA VAL A 131 -10.19 14.18 6.19
C VAL A 131 -9.83 12.90 6.95
N ALA A 132 -10.23 12.80 8.21
CA ALA A 132 -10.08 11.57 8.98
C ALA A 132 -10.99 10.46 8.40
N CYS A 133 -10.50 9.22 8.39
CA CYS A 133 -11.20 8.07 7.81
C CYS A 133 -11.31 6.92 8.82
N PRO A 134 -12.12 7.08 9.89
CA PRO A 134 -12.29 6.06 10.90
C PRO A 134 -12.89 4.76 10.35
N LYS A 135 -13.77 4.81 9.34
CA LYS A 135 -14.36 3.58 8.78
C LYS A 135 -13.34 2.77 8.01
N ALA A 136 -12.47 3.42 7.23
CA ALA A 136 -11.38 2.75 6.54
C ALA A 136 -10.37 2.14 7.53
N ALA A 137 -10.10 2.84 8.64
CA ALA A 137 -9.23 2.32 9.69
C ALA A 137 -9.84 1.10 10.42
N GLU A 138 -11.13 1.16 10.76
CA GLU A 138 -11.87 0.03 11.34
C GLU A 138 -11.92 -1.17 10.38
N LEU A 139 -12.17 -0.91 9.09
CA LEU A 139 -12.17 -1.93 8.05
C LEU A 139 -10.82 -2.64 7.98
N ALA A 140 -9.72 -1.89 7.96
CA ALA A 140 -8.36 -2.44 7.93
C ALA A 140 -8.14 -3.46 9.05
N VAL A 141 -8.49 -3.08 10.29
CA VAL A 141 -8.39 -3.97 11.46
C VAL A 141 -9.29 -5.20 11.29
N SER A 142 -10.52 -5.01 10.81
CA SER A 142 -11.48 -6.12 10.65
C SER A 142 -11.05 -7.18 9.63
N ILE A 143 -10.18 -6.83 8.66
CA ILE A 143 -9.70 -7.74 7.62
C ILE A 143 -8.22 -8.15 7.81
N GLY A 144 -7.66 -7.90 8.99
CA GLY A 144 -6.34 -8.38 9.41
C GLY A 144 -5.17 -7.50 8.99
N LEU A 145 -5.39 -6.21 8.75
CA LEU A 145 -4.34 -5.21 8.61
C LEU A 145 -4.28 -4.30 9.85
N PHE A 146 -3.12 -3.71 10.08
CA PHE A 146 -2.87 -2.73 11.12
C PHE A 146 -2.80 -1.34 10.51
N VAL A 147 -3.32 -0.35 11.24
CA VAL A 147 -3.35 1.05 10.81
C VAL A 147 -2.99 1.96 11.97
N GLU A 148 -2.15 2.95 11.71
CA GLU A 148 -1.73 3.94 12.70
C GLU A 148 -1.50 5.32 12.04
N PRO A 149 -1.69 6.43 12.77
CA PRO A 149 -1.26 7.74 12.30
C PRO A 149 0.25 7.74 12.04
N PHE A 150 0.67 8.08 10.81
CA PHE A 150 2.07 8.03 10.43
C PHE A 150 2.32 8.94 9.22
N GLN A 151 3.39 9.74 9.26
CA GLN A 151 3.78 10.57 8.13
C GLN A 151 4.51 9.73 7.08
N SER A 152 4.06 9.77 5.82
CA SER A 152 4.71 8.99 4.76
C SER A 152 6.17 9.43 4.56
N PRO A 153 7.13 8.49 4.45
CA PRO A 153 8.53 8.82 4.20
C PRO A 153 8.71 9.49 2.83
N TYR A 154 7.81 9.22 1.88
CA TYR A 154 7.80 9.81 0.55
C TYR A 154 7.35 11.29 0.55
N SER A 155 6.70 11.76 1.62
CA SER A 155 6.32 13.18 1.74
C SER A 155 7.52 14.12 1.93
N ALA A 156 8.71 13.58 2.21
CA ALA A 156 9.91 14.36 2.53
C ALA A 156 10.91 14.47 1.36
N VAL A 157 10.63 13.96 0.17
CA VAL A 157 11.58 14.07 -0.95
C VAL A 157 11.28 15.30 -1.82
N ALA A 158 11.64 16.46 -1.27
CA ALA A 158 11.99 17.65 -2.02
C ALA A 158 13.21 18.30 -1.36
N ALA A 159 14.32 17.56 -1.29
CA ALA A 159 15.67 18.08 -1.09
C ALA A 159 16.70 17.00 -1.42
N ALA A 160 17.13 16.97 -2.68
CA ALA A 160 18.47 16.60 -3.10
C ALA A 160 18.78 17.40 -4.37
#